data_AF-A0A953M245-F1
#
_entry.id   AF-A0A953M245-F1
#
_cell.length_a   1.000
_cell.length_b   1.000
_cell.length_c   1.000
_cell.angle_alpha   90.00
_cell.angle_beta   90.00
_cell.angle_gamma   90.00
#
_symmetry.space_group_name_H-M   'P 1'
#
loop_
_entity.id
_entity.type
_entity.pdbx_description
1 polymer ?
#
loop_
_entity_poly.entity_id
_entity_poly.type
_entity_poly.pdbx_seq_one_letter_code
_entity_poly.pdbx_strand_id
1 'polypeptide(L)'
;MKRFMRKIHKYLGLAPVVVFILVSVTGVLLIHKKSLGLNGVLVNVSGYGGVPSAVDAFDILLTDGGIAVAATKQGVYVYDAGTWKVAVPVPAKRLYVKDGTLYACAKDGLYASAEGKTWRRLFSGHEVKALLFNEGSLFIATSKGVYRSDKPEKGKWETVISFPRNAPDVRNLMYDGRQVVMAAKEGVFAAGKGGAILPEGLPVTKKQNGNTDLQKIITDLHTGEFFGRYFYLVMDAVAIGLVIVSLSGIYIWYLPKKRRTIKEEGRSERIS
;
A
#
# COMPACT_ATOMS: atom_id res chain seq x y z
N MET A 1 -0.59 43.53 -32.46
CA MET A 1 -0.74 42.06 -32.27
C MET A 1 0.46 41.38 -31.58
N LYS A 2 1.70 41.47 -32.12
CA LYS A 2 2.90 40.78 -31.55
C LYS A 2 3.23 41.13 -30.08
N ARG A 3 3.06 42.38 -29.63
CA ARG A 3 3.30 42.79 -28.22
C ARG A 3 2.26 42.25 -27.25
N PHE A 4 1.01 42.10 -27.70
CA PHE A 4 -0.10 41.56 -26.91
C PHE A 4 0.06 40.05 -26.71
N MET A 5 0.37 39.30 -27.78
CA MET A 5 0.70 37.87 -27.71
C MET A 5 1.89 37.59 -26.77
N ARG A 6 2.94 38.41 -26.78
CA ARG A 6 4.07 38.25 -25.84
C ARG A 6 3.67 38.49 -24.39
N LYS A 7 2.80 39.47 -24.11
CA LYS A 7 2.28 39.69 -22.76
C LYS A 7 1.44 38.48 -22.33
N ILE A 8 0.50 38.02 -23.16
CA ILE A 8 -0.32 36.84 -22.88
C ILE A 8 0.55 35.62 -22.61
N HIS A 9 1.51 35.30 -23.49
CA HIS A 9 2.41 34.16 -23.30
C HIS A 9 3.26 34.26 -22.02
N LYS A 10 3.70 35.48 -21.65
CA LYS A 10 4.46 35.72 -20.41
C LYS A 10 3.63 35.44 -19.16
N TYR A 11 2.35 35.80 -19.13
CA TYR A 11 1.48 35.59 -17.98
C TYR A 11 0.85 34.19 -17.96
N LEU A 12 0.44 33.66 -19.12
CA LEU A 12 0.00 32.27 -19.28
C LEU A 12 1.11 31.28 -18.98
N GLY A 13 2.38 31.60 -19.24
CA GLY A 13 3.51 30.74 -18.91
C GLY A 13 3.84 30.72 -17.42
N LEU A 14 3.47 31.77 -16.66
CA LEU A 14 3.72 31.85 -15.21
C LEU A 14 2.62 31.15 -14.39
N ALA A 15 1.37 31.20 -14.86
CA ALA A 15 0.22 30.60 -14.18
C ALA A 15 0.36 29.09 -13.87
N PRO A 16 0.82 28.22 -14.80
CA PRO A 16 0.91 26.78 -14.55
C PRO A 16 2.18 26.36 -13.81
N VAL A 17 3.13 27.26 -13.55
CA VAL A 17 4.42 26.94 -12.91
C VAL A 17 4.23 26.20 -11.59
N VAL A 18 3.32 26.68 -10.74
CA VAL A 18 3.04 26.05 -9.44
C VAL A 18 2.47 24.64 -9.63
N VAL A 19 1.57 24.47 -10.60
CA VAL A 19 0.96 23.17 -10.92
C VAL A 19 2.00 22.20 -11.48
N PHE A 20 2.89 22.66 -12.36
CA PHE A 20 3.96 21.83 -12.92
C PHE A 20 4.97 21.39 -11.87
N ILE A 21 5.38 22.29 -10.98
CA ILE A 21 6.24 21.93 -9.85
C ILE A 21 5.53 20.90 -8.97
N LEU A 22 4.25 21.12 -8.64
CA LEU A 22 3.45 20.19 -7.83
C LEU A 22 3.38 18.81 -8.49
N VAL A 23 2.97 18.71 -9.75
CA VAL A 23 2.86 17.43 -10.49
C VAL A 23 4.21 16.74 -10.62
N SER A 24 5.29 17.49 -10.85
CA SER A 24 6.63 16.92 -10.99
C SER A 24 7.14 16.34 -9.66
N VAL A 25 7.05 17.13 -8.58
CA VAL A 25 7.50 16.71 -7.25
C VAL A 25 6.64 15.55 -6.74
N THR A 26 5.32 15.64 -6.86
CA THR A 26 4.41 14.56 -6.43
C THR A 26 4.60 13.29 -7.26
N GLY A 27 4.83 13.40 -8.58
CA GLY A 27 5.13 12.25 -9.44
C GLY A 27 6.36 11.46 -8.97
N VAL A 28 7.48 12.15 -8.73
CA VAL A 28 8.72 11.53 -8.22
C VAL A 28 8.49 10.89 -6.84
N LEU A 29 7.82 11.61 -5.93
CA LEU A 29 7.52 11.08 -4.60
C LEU A 29 6.63 9.83 -4.65
N LEU A 30 5.65 9.77 -5.57
CA LEU A 30 4.75 8.64 -5.72
C LEU A 30 5.45 7.40 -6.33
N ILE A 31 6.30 7.60 -7.34
CA ILE A 31 7.11 6.54 -7.95
C ILE A 31 8.06 5.94 -6.90
N HIS A 32 8.70 6.80 -6.10
CA HIS A 32 9.72 6.40 -5.11
C HIS A 32 9.20 6.26 -3.68
N LYS A 33 7.88 6.23 -3.46
CA LYS A 33 7.30 6.21 -2.10
C LYS A 33 7.77 5.04 -1.22
N LYS A 34 8.12 3.90 -1.83
CA LYS A 34 8.65 2.73 -1.13
C LYS A 34 10.13 2.89 -0.79
N SER A 35 10.96 3.35 -1.72
CA SER A 35 12.41 3.53 -1.52
C SER A 35 12.71 4.65 -0.53
N LEU A 36 11.91 5.71 -0.55
CA LEU A 36 12.01 6.84 0.37
C LEU A 36 11.35 6.60 1.73
N GLY A 37 10.74 5.42 1.96
CA GLY A 37 10.07 5.10 3.23
C GLY A 37 8.81 5.91 3.53
N LEU A 38 8.24 6.61 2.55
CA LEU A 38 7.13 7.55 2.74
C LEU A 38 5.83 6.87 3.22
N ASN A 39 5.65 5.57 2.97
CA ASN A 39 4.44 4.83 3.36
C ASN A 39 4.17 4.81 4.87
N GLY A 40 5.18 5.12 5.70
CA GLY A 40 5.07 5.17 7.16
C GLY A 40 5.13 6.59 7.76
N VAL A 41 5.29 7.62 6.94
CA VAL A 41 5.41 9.01 7.41
C VAL A 41 4.01 9.55 7.69
N LEU A 42 3.75 9.91 8.94
CA LEU A 42 2.49 10.52 9.38
C LEU A 42 2.70 12.03 9.52
N VAL A 43 1.82 12.82 8.90
CA VAL A 43 1.83 14.28 8.98
C VAL A 43 0.45 14.74 9.44
N ASN A 44 0.42 15.57 10.48
CA ASN A 44 -0.82 16.20 10.93
C ASN A 44 -0.96 17.57 10.25
N VAL A 45 -1.95 17.70 9.36
CA VAL A 45 -2.25 18.94 8.66
C VAL A 45 -3.67 19.35 9.02
N SER A 46 -3.79 20.43 9.80
CA SER A 46 -5.09 20.96 10.24
C SER A 46 -6.00 21.26 9.04
N GLY A 47 -7.23 20.75 9.06
CA GLY A 47 -8.23 20.96 8.00
C GLY A 47 -8.02 20.16 6.71
N TYR A 48 -6.92 19.40 6.58
CA TYR A 48 -6.66 18.55 5.42
C TYR A 48 -7.18 17.13 5.68
N GLY A 49 -8.48 16.94 5.43
CA GLY A 49 -9.11 15.65 5.20
C GLY A 49 -9.29 14.71 6.41
N GLY A 50 -10.56 14.49 6.77
CA GLY A 50 -11.02 13.24 7.40
C GLY A 50 -10.99 13.16 8.92
N VAL A 51 -11.59 12.08 9.43
CA VAL A 51 -11.50 11.61 10.82
C VAL A 51 -10.02 11.62 11.23
N PRO A 52 -9.65 12.04 12.46
CA PRO A 52 -8.26 12.00 12.93
C PRO A 52 -7.67 10.65 12.55
N SER A 53 -6.54 10.66 11.84
CA SER A 53 -5.89 9.46 11.28
C SER A 53 -5.54 8.47 12.40
N ALA A 54 -6.54 7.70 12.83
CA ALA A 54 -6.35 6.52 13.63
C ALA A 54 -5.56 5.53 12.77
N VAL A 55 -4.72 4.73 13.42
CA VAL A 55 -3.99 3.65 12.76
C VAL A 55 -4.98 2.81 11.94
N ASP A 56 -4.71 2.60 10.64
CA ASP A 56 -5.54 1.77 9.76
C ASP A 56 -5.85 0.43 10.44
N ALA A 57 -7.07 0.27 10.95
CA ALA A 57 -7.55 -0.96 11.56
C ALA A 57 -8.22 -1.81 10.48
N PHE A 58 -7.79 -3.06 10.36
CA PHE A 58 -8.28 -3.99 9.35
C PHE A 58 -9.31 -4.96 9.89
N ASP A 59 -9.20 -5.31 11.18
CA ASP A 59 -10.05 -6.30 11.82
C ASP A 59 -10.15 -6.01 13.32
N ILE A 60 -11.28 -6.37 13.93
CA ILE A 60 -11.52 -6.25 15.36
C ILE A 60 -12.42 -7.40 15.80
N LEU A 61 -12.08 -8.01 16.94
CA LEU A 61 -12.88 -9.05 17.56
C LEU A 61 -13.05 -8.81 19.05
N LEU A 62 -14.03 -9.48 19.61
CA LEU A 62 -14.26 -9.61 21.04
C LEU A 62 -14.31 -11.10 21.36
N THR A 63 -13.52 -11.56 22.32
CA THR A 63 -13.63 -12.94 22.82
C THR A 63 -14.82 -13.06 23.77
N ASP A 64 -15.34 -14.29 23.96
CA ASP A 64 -16.39 -14.56 24.94
C ASP A 64 -15.96 -14.18 26.38
N GLY A 65 -14.65 -14.17 26.65
CA GLY A 65 -14.05 -13.69 27.90
C GLY A 65 -13.95 -12.17 28.03
N GLY A 66 -14.51 -11.40 27.08
CA GLY A 66 -14.55 -9.94 27.11
C GLY A 66 -13.26 -9.24 26.65
N ILE A 67 -12.31 -9.96 26.03
CA ILE A 67 -11.05 -9.39 25.55
C ILE A 67 -11.27 -8.89 24.13
N ALA A 68 -11.22 -7.57 23.92
CA ALA A 68 -11.26 -6.97 22.59
C ALA A 68 -9.86 -6.86 21.99
N VAL A 69 -9.71 -7.24 20.72
CA VAL A 69 -8.44 -7.23 20.00
C VAL A 69 -8.64 -6.61 18.62
N ALA A 70 -7.74 -5.72 18.21
CA ALA A 70 -7.76 -5.07 16.91
C ALA A 70 -6.46 -5.36 16.14
N ALA A 71 -6.57 -5.74 14.87
CA ALA A 71 -5.45 -5.88 13.95
C ALA A 71 -5.35 -4.63 13.09
N THR A 72 -4.14 -4.07 13.04
CA THR A 72 -3.91 -2.78 12.41
C THR A 72 -2.63 -2.78 11.58
N LYS A 73 -2.43 -1.72 10.80
CA LYS A 73 -1.22 -1.49 10.01
C LYS A 73 0.04 -1.27 10.86
N GLN A 74 -0.08 -1.00 12.15
CA GLN A 74 1.08 -0.84 13.04
C GLN A 74 1.27 -2.00 14.02
N GLY A 75 0.25 -2.84 14.22
CA GLY A 75 0.31 -3.86 15.25
C GLY A 75 -1.01 -4.55 15.53
N VAL A 76 -0.97 -5.52 16.42
CA VAL A 76 -2.14 -6.05 17.12
C VAL A 76 -2.27 -5.30 18.45
N TYR A 77 -3.44 -4.75 18.70
CA TYR A 77 -3.78 -4.03 19.91
C TYR A 77 -4.81 -4.83 20.70
N VAL A 78 -4.72 -4.77 22.02
CA VAL A 78 -5.66 -5.41 22.94
C VAL A 78 -6.27 -4.33 23.82
N TYR A 79 -7.57 -4.39 23.99
CA TYR A 79 -8.31 -3.49 24.86
C TYR A 79 -8.29 -4.04 26.28
N ASP A 80 -7.70 -3.29 27.19
CA ASP A 80 -7.51 -3.67 28.59
C ASP A 80 -7.74 -2.43 29.49
N ALA A 81 -8.60 -2.60 30.50
CA ALA A 81 -8.93 -1.57 31.49
C ALA A 81 -9.27 -0.18 30.89
N GLY A 82 -10.09 -0.15 29.83
CA GLY A 82 -10.53 1.10 29.21
C GLY A 82 -9.60 1.66 28.13
N THR A 83 -8.45 1.02 27.89
CA THR A 83 -7.40 1.53 26.99
C THR A 83 -6.90 0.48 26.00
N TRP A 84 -6.51 0.91 24.80
CA TRP A 84 -5.85 0.05 23.81
C TRP A 84 -4.34 0.03 24.04
N LYS A 85 -3.77 -1.17 24.18
CA LYS A 85 -2.32 -1.39 24.34
C LYS A 85 -1.78 -2.24 23.20
N VAL A 86 -0.57 -1.93 22.73
CA VAL A 86 0.11 -2.74 21.71
C VAL A 86 0.46 -4.09 22.32
N ALA A 87 -0.02 -5.18 21.71
CA ALA A 87 0.26 -6.55 22.14
C ALA A 87 1.27 -7.23 21.21
N VAL A 88 1.17 -6.97 19.90
CA VAL A 88 2.17 -7.41 18.91
C VAL A 88 2.56 -6.21 18.04
N PRO A 89 3.81 -5.73 18.07
CA PRO A 89 4.26 -4.57 17.30
C PRO A 89 4.59 -4.94 15.84
N VAL A 90 3.74 -5.78 15.23
CA VAL A 90 3.87 -6.21 13.84
C VAL A 90 2.53 -6.00 13.14
N PRO A 91 2.52 -5.36 11.94
CA PRO A 91 1.29 -5.16 11.19
C PRO A 91 0.54 -6.47 11.00
N ALA A 92 -0.75 -6.47 11.33
CA ALA A 92 -1.64 -7.61 11.18
C ALA A 92 -2.90 -7.19 10.45
N LYS A 93 -3.47 -8.08 9.64
CA LYS A 93 -4.64 -7.77 8.82
C LYS A 93 -5.89 -8.56 9.19
N ARG A 94 -5.73 -9.69 9.86
CA ARG A 94 -6.83 -10.58 10.24
C ARG A 94 -6.59 -11.17 11.60
N LEU A 95 -7.69 -11.36 12.31
CA LEU A 95 -7.72 -12.02 13.58
C LEU A 95 -8.70 -13.21 13.52
N TYR A 96 -8.46 -14.21 14.36
CA TYR A 96 -9.36 -15.35 14.52
C TYR A 96 -9.45 -15.69 16.00
N VAL A 97 -10.59 -16.24 16.42
CA VAL A 97 -10.76 -16.88 17.73
C VAL A 97 -11.14 -18.32 17.50
N LYS A 98 -10.50 -19.25 18.20
CA LYS A 98 -10.94 -20.64 18.31
C LYS A 98 -10.64 -21.18 19.70
N ASP A 99 -11.62 -21.80 20.33
CA ASP A 99 -11.49 -22.44 21.65
C ASP A 99 -10.87 -21.49 22.69
N GLY A 100 -11.32 -20.22 22.69
CA GLY A 100 -10.78 -19.16 23.56
C GLY A 100 -9.38 -18.65 23.19
N THR A 101 -8.69 -19.27 22.22
CA THR A 101 -7.38 -18.83 21.74
C THR A 101 -7.54 -17.81 20.62
N LEU A 102 -6.89 -16.67 20.80
CA LEU A 102 -6.72 -15.61 19.83
C LEU A 102 -5.60 -15.95 18.86
N TYR A 103 -5.80 -15.65 17.59
CA TYR A 103 -4.79 -15.75 16.55
C TYR A 103 -4.71 -14.46 15.74
N ALA A 104 -3.49 -14.00 15.47
CA ALA A 104 -3.24 -12.83 14.65
C ALA A 104 -2.36 -13.16 13.45
N CYS A 105 -2.90 -12.87 12.27
CA CYS A 105 -2.24 -13.02 10.98
C CYS A 105 -1.40 -11.76 10.69
N ALA A 106 -0.11 -11.85 10.99
CA ALA A 106 0.82 -10.75 10.91
C ALA A 106 1.73 -10.82 9.67
N LYS A 107 2.36 -9.68 9.36
CA LYS A 107 3.25 -9.50 8.20
C LYS A 107 4.44 -10.44 8.17
N ASP A 108 4.86 -10.95 9.32
CA ASP A 108 6.02 -11.82 9.44
C ASP A 108 5.68 -13.22 9.97
N GLY A 109 4.41 -13.50 10.32
CA GLY A 109 4.06 -14.79 10.89
C GLY A 109 2.66 -14.88 11.49
N LEU A 110 2.43 -16.00 12.18
CA LEU A 110 1.22 -16.25 12.96
C LEU A 110 1.54 -16.09 14.44
N TYR A 111 0.76 -15.29 15.14
CA TYR A 111 0.82 -15.15 16.59
C TYR A 111 -0.44 -15.72 17.23
N ALA A 112 -0.32 -16.27 18.43
CA ALA A 112 -1.46 -16.74 19.21
C ALA A 112 -1.36 -16.35 20.68
N SER A 113 -2.51 -16.17 21.32
CA SER A 113 -2.62 -15.84 22.75
C SER A 113 -3.89 -16.45 23.35
N ALA A 114 -3.82 -17.04 24.53
CA ALA A 114 -5.00 -17.50 25.27
C ALA A 114 -5.70 -16.37 26.05
N GLU A 115 -4.94 -15.34 26.43
CA GLU A 115 -5.37 -14.31 27.38
C GLU A 115 -5.33 -12.89 26.78
N GLY A 116 -4.91 -12.76 25.52
CA GLY A 116 -4.66 -11.48 24.86
C GLY A 116 -3.44 -10.71 25.37
N LYS A 117 -2.84 -11.10 26.51
CA LYS A 117 -1.69 -10.40 27.10
C LYS A 117 -0.36 -10.89 26.55
N THR A 118 -0.15 -12.20 26.59
CA THR A 118 1.11 -12.82 26.12
C THR A 118 0.87 -13.49 24.78
N TRP A 119 1.63 -13.05 23.77
CA TRP A 119 1.51 -13.58 22.41
C TRP A 119 2.74 -14.42 22.04
N ARG A 120 2.50 -15.68 21.68
CA ARG A 120 3.54 -16.58 21.16
C ARG A 120 3.44 -16.66 19.66
N ARG A 121 4.58 -16.57 18.98
CA ARG A 121 4.67 -16.81 17.55
C ARG A 121 4.63 -18.31 17.25
N LEU A 122 3.67 -18.75 16.46
CA LEU A 122 3.49 -20.14 16.03
C LEU A 122 4.12 -20.43 14.66
N PHE A 123 4.21 -19.41 13.81
CA PHE A 123 4.79 -19.51 12.47
C PHE A 123 5.64 -18.28 12.18
N SER A 124 6.76 -18.47 11.49
CA SER A 124 7.69 -17.40 11.11
C SER A 124 8.10 -17.52 9.63
N GLY A 125 8.45 -16.38 9.04
CA GLY A 125 9.16 -16.31 7.76
C GLY A 125 8.37 -15.59 6.67
N HIS A 126 7.04 -15.70 6.68
CA HIS A 126 6.17 -15.11 5.66
C HIS A 126 4.91 -14.50 6.27
N GLU A 127 4.36 -13.48 5.61
CA GLU A 127 3.06 -12.88 5.95
C GLU A 127 1.99 -13.96 5.92
N VAL A 128 1.31 -14.15 7.05
CA VAL A 128 0.15 -15.01 7.15
C VAL A 128 -1.07 -14.19 6.78
N LYS A 129 -1.87 -14.68 5.83
CA LYS A 129 -3.01 -13.98 5.26
C LYS A 129 -4.34 -14.53 5.75
N ALA A 130 -4.45 -15.84 5.93
CA ALA A 130 -5.69 -16.48 6.39
C ALA A 130 -5.40 -17.76 7.17
N LEU A 131 -6.34 -18.14 8.03
CA LEU A 131 -6.32 -19.38 8.80
C LEU A 131 -7.53 -20.23 8.43
N LEU A 132 -7.35 -21.54 8.52
CA LEU A 132 -8.44 -22.50 8.45
C LEU A 132 -8.20 -23.59 9.48
N PHE A 133 -9.19 -23.80 10.33
CA PHE A 133 -9.17 -24.85 11.33
C PHE A 133 -9.96 -26.05 10.81
N ASN A 134 -9.35 -27.23 10.80
CA ASN A 134 -9.99 -28.46 10.30
C ASN A 134 -9.54 -29.68 11.13
N GLU A 135 -10.47 -30.33 11.83
CA GLU A 135 -10.27 -31.63 12.51
C GLU A 135 -8.95 -31.76 13.32
N GLY A 136 -8.55 -30.72 14.04
CA GLY A 136 -7.32 -30.70 14.85
C GLY A 136 -6.06 -30.23 14.10
N SER A 137 -6.13 -30.09 12.77
CA SER A 137 -5.13 -29.40 11.97
C SER A 137 -5.43 -27.89 11.85
N LEU A 138 -4.36 -27.11 11.79
CA LEU A 138 -4.39 -25.70 11.42
C LEU A 138 -3.71 -25.50 10.06
N PHE A 139 -4.46 -24.95 9.11
CA PHE A 139 -3.95 -24.51 7.82
C PHE A 139 -3.74 -23.00 7.83
N ILE A 140 -2.64 -22.57 7.24
CA ILE A 140 -2.31 -21.15 7.08
C ILE A 140 -2.04 -20.85 5.60
N ALA A 141 -2.65 -19.79 5.09
CA ALA A 141 -2.28 -19.21 3.80
C ALA A 141 -1.23 -18.13 4.03
N THR A 142 -0.15 -18.17 3.25
CA THR A 142 0.92 -17.16 3.30
C THR A 142 1.14 -16.53 1.92
N SER A 143 2.06 -15.57 1.83
CA SER A 143 2.55 -15.06 0.55
C SER A 143 3.37 -16.07 -0.27
N LYS A 144 3.74 -17.23 0.29
CA LYS A 144 4.59 -18.24 -0.36
C LYS A 144 3.94 -19.60 -0.55
N GLY A 145 2.78 -19.83 0.05
CA GLY A 145 2.13 -21.12 -0.01
C GLY A 145 1.11 -21.32 1.10
N VAL A 146 0.48 -22.49 1.07
CA VAL A 146 -0.39 -22.99 2.14
C VAL A 146 0.39 -24.02 2.95
N TYR A 147 0.37 -23.86 4.27
CA TYR A 147 1.03 -24.78 5.21
C TYR A 147 0.00 -25.38 6.15
N ARG A 148 0.26 -26.59 6.64
CA ARG A 148 -0.56 -27.31 7.61
C ARG A 148 0.28 -27.67 8.83
N SER A 149 -0.33 -27.62 10.01
CA SER A 149 0.25 -28.16 11.24
C SER A 149 -0.81 -28.85 12.07
N ASP A 150 -0.52 -30.06 12.55
CA ASP A 150 -1.34 -30.73 13.57
C ASP A 150 -0.93 -30.33 15.00
N LYS A 151 0.23 -29.69 15.15
CA LYS A 151 0.83 -29.27 16.43
C LYS A 151 1.50 -27.91 16.28
N PRO A 152 0.75 -26.84 16.00
CA PRO A 152 1.31 -25.52 15.68
C PRO A 152 2.12 -24.94 16.83
N GLU A 153 1.82 -25.31 18.08
CA GLU A 153 2.57 -24.96 19.28
C GLU A 153 4.00 -25.52 19.31
N LYS A 154 4.25 -26.62 18.59
CA LYS A 154 5.59 -27.22 18.43
C LYS A 154 6.34 -26.66 17.22
N GLY A 155 5.74 -25.74 16.46
CA GLY A 155 6.34 -25.13 15.27
C GLY A 155 6.57 -26.08 14.11
N LYS A 156 5.92 -27.26 14.10
CA LYS A 156 6.04 -28.23 13.00
C LYS A 156 5.03 -27.91 11.90
N TRP A 157 5.52 -27.44 10.75
CA TRP A 157 4.68 -27.04 9.62
C TRP A 157 5.06 -27.83 8.36
N GLU A 158 4.05 -28.36 7.69
CA GLU A 158 4.17 -29.08 6.43
C GLU A 158 3.63 -28.22 5.29
N THR A 159 4.34 -28.17 4.17
CA THR A 159 3.88 -27.44 2.99
C THR A 159 2.82 -28.26 2.27
N VAL A 160 1.61 -27.70 2.14
CA VAL A 160 0.51 -28.30 1.37
C VAL A 160 0.59 -27.82 -0.08
N ILE A 161 0.85 -26.53 -0.27
CA ILE A 161 0.95 -25.89 -1.59
C ILE A 161 2.11 -24.90 -1.55
N SER A 162 3.00 -24.96 -2.53
CA SER A 162 4.03 -23.93 -2.73
C SER A 162 3.60 -23.00 -3.86
N PHE A 163 3.68 -21.69 -3.63
CA PHE A 163 3.28 -20.72 -4.64
C PHE A 163 4.45 -20.25 -5.51
N PRO A 164 4.23 -20.10 -6.83
CA PRO A 164 5.22 -19.51 -7.74
C PRO A 164 5.40 -18.00 -7.46
N ARG A 165 6.33 -17.37 -8.20
CA ARG A 165 6.66 -15.94 -8.02
C ARG A 165 5.45 -15.01 -8.19
N ASN A 166 4.48 -15.39 -9.02
CA ASN A 166 3.20 -14.69 -9.22
C ASN A 166 2.07 -15.48 -8.54
N ALA A 167 2.12 -15.57 -7.23
CA ALA A 167 1.14 -16.26 -6.41
C ALA A 167 -0.21 -15.52 -6.37
N PRO A 168 -1.34 -16.23 -6.27
CA PRO A 168 -2.62 -15.61 -5.94
C PRO A 168 -2.55 -14.86 -4.59
N ASP A 169 -3.20 -13.71 -4.51
CA ASP A 169 -3.35 -12.97 -3.26
C ASP A 169 -4.46 -13.60 -2.41
N VAL A 170 -4.13 -14.72 -1.76
CA VAL A 170 -5.09 -15.50 -0.96
C VAL A 170 -5.64 -14.67 0.19
N ARG A 171 -6.96 -14.60 0.25
CA ARG A 171 -7.76 -13.87 1.24
C ARG A 171 -8.42 -14.80 2.24
N ASN A 172 -8.86 -15.98 1.80
CA ASN A 172 -9.47 -16.94 2.70
C ASN A 172 -9.22 -18.37 2.23
N LEU A 173 -9.37 -19.31 3.17
CA LEU A 173 -9.22 -20.74 2.96
C LEU A 173 -10.50 -21.46 3.35
N MET A 174 -10.75 -22.57 2.68
CA MET A 174 -11.86 -23.50 2.90
C MET A 174 -11.33 -24.93 2.71
N TYR A 175 -11.90 -25.89 3.41
CA TYR A 175 -11.73 -27.30 3.12
C TYR A 175 -13.09 -27.90 2.78
N ASP A 176 -13.20 -28.52 1.60
CA ASP A 176 -14.47 -29.09 1.09
C ASP A 176 -14.64 -30.58 1.44
N GLY A 177 -13.76 -31.13 2.28
CA GLY A 177 -13.70 -32.56 2.61
C GLY A 177 -12.76 -33.37 1.70
N ARG A 178 -12.24 -32.78 0.62
CA ARG A 178 -11.30 -33.42 -0.32
C ARG A 178 -10.02 -32.62 -0.48
N GLN A 179 -10.13 -31.31 -0.65
CA GLN A 179 -9.02 -30.43 -0.97
C GLN A 179 -9.18 -29.05 -0.31
N VAL A 180 -8.07 -28.33 -0.23
CA VAL A 180 -8.09 -26.94 0.22
C VAL A 180 -8.51 -26.05 -0.95
N VAL A 181 -9.53 -25.23 -0.73
CA VAL A 181 -9.99 -24.21 -1.67
C VAL A 181 -9.61 -22.83 -1.14
N MET A 182 -9.10 -21.99 -2.02
CA MET A 182 -8.52 -20.69 -1.73
C MET A 182 -9.35 -19.61 -2.42
N ALA A 183 -9.89 -18.68 -1.66
CA ALA A 183 -10.41 -17.44 -2.22
C ALA A 183 -9.27 -16.42 -2.31
N ALA A 184 -8.98 -15.92 -3.51
CA ALA A 184 -7.93 -14.95 -3.77
C ALA A 184 -8.46 -13.73 -4.54
N LYS A 185 -7.65 -12.67 -4.66
CA LYS A 185 -8.00 -11.51 -5.49
C LYS A 185 -8.25 -11.89 -6.95
N GLU A 186 -7.53 -12.89 -7.45
CA GLU A 186 -7.53 -13.35 -8.84
C GLU A 186 -8.66 -14.34 -9.15
N GLY A 187 -9.36 -14.85 -8.13
CA GLY A 187 -10.41 -15.85 -8.29
C GLY A 187 -10.44 -16.88 -7.16
N VAL A 188 -11.13 -17.98 -7.40
CA VAL A 188 -11.15 -19.14 -6.48
C VAL A 188 -10.27 -20.22 -7.08
N PHE A 189 -9.45 -20.85 -6.25
CA PHE A 189 -8.50 -21.87 -6.66
C PHE A 189 -8.57 -23.08 -5.74
N ALA A 190 -8.51 -24.27 -6.30
CA ALA A 190 -8.41 -25.52 -5.57
C ALA A 190 -6.98 -26.07 -5.58
N ALA A 191 -6.61 -26.74 -4.50
CA ALA A 191 -5.40 -27.54 -4.40
C ALA A 191 -5.58 -28.86 -5.16
N GLY A 192 -4.98 -28.98 -6.34
CA GLY A 192 -4.91 -30.22 -7.10
C GLY A 192 -3.89 -31.22 -6.54
N LYS A 193 -3.90 -32.46 -7.05
CA LYS A 193 -2.92 -33.49 -6.69
C LYS A 193 -1.50 -33.00 -6.95
N GLY A 194 -0.59 -33.26 -6.00
CA GLY A 194 0.82 -32.83 -6.08
C GLY A 194 1.05 -31.34 -5.86
N GLY A 195 0.08 -30.60 -5.29
CA GLY A 195 0.23 -29.18 -4.98
C GLY A 195 -0.06 -28.24 -6.16
N ALA A 196 -0.69 -28.74 -7.23
CA ALA A 196 -1.13 -27.91 -8.34
C ALA A 196 -2.20 -26.89 -7.88
N ILE A 197 -2.24 -25.71 -8.50
CA ILE A 197 -3.24 -24.68 -8.23
C ILE A 197 -4.19 -24.66 -9.42
N LEU A 198 -5.42 -25.13 -9.22
CA LEU A 198 -6.41 -25.24 -10.28
C LEU A 198 -7.50 -24.19 -10.09
N PRO A 199 -7.84 -23.38 -11.12
CA PRO A 199 -8.92 -22.41 -10.99
C PRO A 199 -10.28 -23.12 -10.84
N GLU A 200 -11.02 -22.76 -9.80
CA GLU A 200 -12.43 -23.12 -9.63
C GLU A 200 -13.23 -22.06 -10.38
N GLY A 201 -13.81 -22.44 -11.53
CA GLY A 201 -14.54 -21.52 -12.39
C GLY A 201 -15.78 -20.97 -11.70
N LEU A 202 -15.73 -19.71 -11.26
CA LEU A 202 -16.92 -19.02 -10.77
C LEU A 202 -17.81 -18.62 -11.95
N PRO A 203 -19.15 -18.76 -11.83
CA PRO A 203 -20.07 -18.26 -12.84
C PRO A 203 -19.93 -16.74 -12.92
N VAL A 204 -19.38 -16.24 -14.03
CA VAL A 204 -19.13 -14.80 -14.20
C VAL A 204 -20.39 -14.14 -14.76
N THR A 205 -20.96 -13.19 -14.02
CA THR A 205 -22.15 -12.42 -14.45
C THR A 205 -21.86 -11.43 -15.59
N LYS A 206 -20.58 -11.12 -15.84
CA LYS A 206 -20.10 -10.42 -17.04
C LYS A 206 -18.94 -11.21 -17.63
N LYS A 207 -19.02 -11.62 -18.90
CA LYS A 207 -17.92 -12.31 -19.60
C LYS A 207 -16.67 -11.42 -19.59
N GLN A 208 -15.75 -11.65 -18.65
CA GLN A 208 -14.48 -10.93 -18.60
C GLN A 208 -13.59 -11.50 -19.70
N ASN A 209 -13.62 -10.88 -20.89
CA ASN A 209 -12.71 -11.20 -21.98
C ASN A 209 -11.30 -10.71 -21.63
N GLY A 210 -10.63 -11.24 -20.60
CA GLY A 210 -9.23 -10.91 -20.27
C GLY A 210 -8.87 -9.42 -20.16
N ASN A 211 -9.86 -8.53 -20.08
CA ASN A 211 -9.65 -7.10 -20.21
C ASN A 211 -9.09 -6.58 -18.90
N THR A 212 -7.94 -5.92 -18.98
CA THR A 212 -7.34 -5.24 -17.83
C THR A 212 -8.15 -3.99 -17.50
N ASP A 213 -8.28 -3.67 -16.22
CA ASP A 213 -8.91 -2.42 -15.77
C ASP A 213 -8.19 -1.21 -16.39
N LEU A 214 -8.94 -0.33 -17.04
CA LEU A 214 -8.41 0.88 -17.68
C LEU A 214 -7.68 1.76 -16.65
N GLN A 215 -8.18 1.80 -15.41
CA GLN A 215 -7.53 2.56 -14.33
C GLN A 215 -6.11 2.04 -14.06
N LYS A 216 -5.92 0.71 -14.08
CA LYS A 216 -4.59 0.10 -13.93
C LYS A 216 -3.69 0.50 -15.08
N ILE A 217 -4.17 0.43 -16.33
CA ILE A 217 -3.38 0.82 -17.50
C ILE A 217 -2.96 2.29 -17.40
N ILE A 218 -3.89 3.19 -17.08
CA ILE A 218 -3.60 4.62 -16.92
C ILE A 218 -2.58 4.86 -15.81
N THR A 219 -2.71 4.16 -14.69
CA THR A 219 -1.79 4.30 -13.54
C THR A 219 -0.41 3.77 -13.89
N ASP A 220 -0.32 2.59 -14.51
CA ASP A 220 0.95 1.98 -14.93
C ASP A 220 1.65 2.85 -15.99
N LEU A 221 0.89 3.52 -16.85
CA LEU A 221 1.43 4.49 -17.82
C LEU A 221 1.95 5.75 -17.12
N HIS A 222 1.22 6.26 -16.11
CA HIS A 222 1.60 7.46 -15.37
C HIS A 222 2.85 7.24 -14.50
N THR A 223 2.99 6.07 -13.87
CA THR A 223 4.19 5.73 -13.08
C THR A 223 5.36 5.27 -13.95
N GLY A 224 5.11 4.94 -15.22
CA GLY A 224 6.08 4.34 -16.13
C GLY A 224 6.26 2.82 -15.94
N GLU A 225 5.51 2.19 -15.02
CA GLU A 225 5.56 0.75 -14.76
C GLU A 225 5.20 -0.07 -15.99
N PHE A 226 4.34 0.48 -16.87
CA PHE A 226 3.96 -0.14 -18.14
C PHE A 226 5.17 -0.50 -19.04
N PHE A 227 6.23 0.31 -19.01
CA PHE A 227 7.45 0.10 -19.81
C PHE A 227 8.57 -0.58 -19.02
N GLY A 228 8.30 -0.99 -17.78
CA GLY A 228 9.24 -1.65 -16.89
C GLY A 228 10.10 -0.70 -16.07
N ARG A 229 10.91 -1.29 -15.17
CA ARG A 229 11.60 -0.59 -14.08
C ARG A 229 12.57 0.51 -14.53
N TYR A 230 13.20 0.36 -15.69
CA TYR A 230 14.14 1.36 -16.21
C TYR A 230 13.46 2.66 -16.62
N PHE A 231 12.17 2.60 -16.97
CA PHE A 231 11.42 3.77 -17.43
C PHE A 231 11.11 4.76 -16.30
N TYR A 232 11.27 4.35 -15.04
CA TYR A 232 11.23 5.27 -13.90
C TYR A 232 12.27 6.38 -14.00
N LEU A 233 13.47 6.09 -14.50
CA LEU A 233 14.52 7.09 -14.70
C LEU A 233 14.15 8.12 -15.77
N VAL A 234 13.42 7.69 -16.81
CA VAL A 234 12.91 8.59 -17.85
C VAL A 234 11.85 9.51 -17.27
N MET A 235 10.92 8.97 -16.47
CA MET A 235 9.91 9.77 -15.77
C MET A 235 10.55 10.78 -14.80
N ASP A 236 11.58 10.38 -14.06
CA ASP A 236 12.33 11.28 -13.18
C ASP A 236 13.02 12.40 -13.98
N ALA A 237 13.63 12.09 -15.13
CA ALA A 237 14.25 13.08 -16.01
C ALA A 237 13.23 14.08 -16.56
N VAL A 238 12.03 13.62 -16.92
CA VAL A 238 10.93 14.49 -17.37
C VAL A 238 10.46 15.41 -16.23
N ALA A 239 10.28 14.87 -15.02
CA ALA A 239 9.91 15.65 -13.85
C ALA A 239 10.96 16.73 -13.51
N ILE A 240 12.25 16.38 -13.53
CA ILE A 240 13.35 17.33 -13.33
C ILE A 240 13.35 18.40 -14.43
N GLY A 241 13.15 17.99 -15.69
CA GLY A 241 13.03 18.91 -16.82
C GLY A 241 11.89 19.92 -16.64
N LEU A 242 10.72 19.46 -16.20
CA LEU A 242 9.57 20.33 -15.90
C LEU A 242 9.87 21.32 -14.78
N VAL A 243 10.59 20.91 -13.73
CA VAL A 243 11.05 21.83 -12.67
C VAL A 243 12.02 22.87 -13.23
N ILE A 244 13.01 22.47 -14.02
CA ILE A 244 13.98 23.40 -14.63
C ILE A 244 13.28 24.40 -15.55
N VAL A 245 12.37 23.94 -16.41
CA VAL A 245 11.57 24.81 -17.30
C VAL A 245 10.71 25.77 -16.47
N SER A 246 10.08 25.29 -15.40
CA SER A 246 9.27 26.12 -14.50
C SER A 246 10.12 27.22 -13.83
N LEU A 247 11.29 26.87 -13.29
CA LEU A 247 12.21 27.82 -12.65
C LEU A 247 12.79 28.83 -13.65
N SER A 248 13.16 28.39 -14.85
CA SER A 248 13.64 29.28 -15.90
C SER A 248 12.57 30.27 -16.36
N GLY A 249 11.31 29.85 -16.44
CA GLY A 249 10.16 30.72 -16.71
C GLY A 249 10.00 31.84 -15.68
N ILE A 250 10.10 31.50 -14.38
CA ILE A 250 10.11 32.50 -13.29
C ILE A 250 11.32 33.44 -13.44
N TYR A 251 12.51 32.90 -13.68
CA TYR A 251 13.75 33.67 -13.79
C TYR A 251 13.68 34.71 -14.92
N ILE A 252 13.26 34.30 -16.12
CA ILE A 252 13.08 35.18 -17.28
C ILE A 252 11.98 36.22 -17.02
N TRP A 253 10.95 35.88 -16.25
CA TRP A 253 9.89 36.82 -15.89
C TRP A 253 10.41 37.93 -14.95
N TYR A 254 11.27 37.57 -13.99
CA TYR A 254 11.79 38.44 -12.92
C TYR A 254 12.91 39.40 -13.36
N LEU A 255 13.89 38.92 -14.14
CA LEU A 255 15.06 39.70 -14.57
C LEU A 255 14.77 41.05 -15.28
N PRO A 256 13.84 41.14 -16.26
CA PRO A 256 13.58 42.40 -16.97
C PRO A 256 12.85 43.43 -16.10
N LYS A 257 12.23 43.01 -14.98
CA LYS A 257 11.63 43.92 -14.01
C LYS A 257 12.73 44.58 -13.19
N LYS A 258 13.68 43.80 -12.65
CA LYS A 258 14.81 44.29 -11.84
C LYS A 258 15.75 45.22 -12.61
N ARG A 259 16.03 44.93 -13.89
CA ARG A 259 16.88 45.80 -14.74
C ARG A 259 16.24 47.15 -15.09
N ARG A 260 14.91 47.29 -15.00
CA ARG A 260 14.24 48.58 -15.19
C ARG A 260 14.29 49.41 -13.91
N THR A 261 14.02 48.80 -12.76
CA THR A 261 14.06 49.46 -11.46
C THR A 261 15.46 50.00 -11.13
N ILE A 262 16.52 49.19 -11.31
CA ILE A 262 17.92 49.63 -11.09
C ILE A 262 18.29 50.80 -12.01
N LYS A 263 17.76 50.83 -13.23
CA LYS A 263 18.04 51.90 -14.21
C LYS A 263 17.23 53.17 -13.93
N GLU A 264 16.09 53.06 -13.26
CA GLU A 264 15.27 54.17 -12.78
C GLU A 264 15.86 54.76 -11.49
N GLU A 265 16.29 53.93 -10.53
CA GLU A 265 16.98 54.35 -9.30
C GLU A 265 18.30 55.06 -9.61
N GLY A 266 19.19 54.47 -10.42
CA GLY A 266 20.45 55.10 -10.82
C GLY A 266 20.31 56.31 -11.75
N ARG A 267 19.10 56.59 -12.26
CA ARG A 267 18.78 57.83 -12.99
C ARG A 267 18.24 58.90 -12.04
N SER A 268 17.50 58.52 -11.00
CA SER A 268 17.04 59.42 -9.94
C SER A 268 18.22 59.99 -9.13
N GLU A 269 19.20 59.15 -8.78
CA GLU A 269 20.41 59.58 -8.04
C GLU A 269 21.35 60.49 -8.84
N ARG A 270 21.26 60.50 -10.18
CA ARG A 270 22.04 61.43 -11.03
C ARG A 270 21.36 62.78 -11.24
N ILE A 271 20.08 62.90 -10.86
CA ILE A 271 19.25 64.09 -11.08
C ILE A 271 19.01 64.85 -9.75
N SER A 272 19.23 64.19 -8.60
CA SER A 272 19.35 64.82 -7.26
C SER A 272 20.74 65.35 -6.99
#